data_AF-A0A5Q4H2B0-F1
#
_entry.id   AF-A0A5Q4H2B0-F1
#
_cell.length_a   1.000
_cell.length_b   1.000
_cell.length_c   1.000
_cell.angle_alpha   90.00
_cell.angle_beta   90.00
_cell.angle_gamma   90.00
#
_symmetry.space_group_name_H-M   'P 1'
#
loop_
_entity.id
_entity.type
_entity.pdbx_description
1 polymer ?
#
loop_
_entity_poly.entity_id
_entity_poly.type
_entity_poly.pdbx_seq_one_letter_code
_entity_poly.pdbx_strand_id
1 'polypeptide(L)'
;MNKFVSSLMLLSIMTGSVLAGEPADRVAKVAETKGLIAFWDFSLMHEGRWTSYHDADVAPSGFPVSLRRIGDPQAYTPDDWPYADDASKLSFDTSGPFGHAVRFNQGYVFGEVARDAFDGSPLDVHGRQAFTMIAWVRFVGRRHLVAGIWDEGGWDKYGGRRQIALFGGLFGSRGTIAHISSTGASSYPQSTAPGSQFARCRAIDGGDFENEQWVAMAMTFDPDTDQVVAYLDGVATPTSITDSVARDVFRYTEPVASNPFHFPWPIYSPQSFLLKFHGYNVQESGVYEHWLHVDTDAATVTYDRTSSDEDHGNVDYRVTVDVRRGETSILTEPIKFAATRGHRVRLPVVAKMQPDDLIVTSLDARHGESWQRIGQPVRYRLRHGAPFTFGRALGLGAEPIDYGTQLYLDGVAVLNRVLTEEKLRALSFTDR
;
A
#
# COMPACT_ATOMS: atom_id res chain seq x y z
N MET A 1 -21.12 -31.86 72.71
CA MET A 1 -20.77 -30.46 72.37
C MET A 1 -19.43 -30.46 71.65
N ASN A 2 -19.44 -30.69 70.34
CA ASN A 2 -18.24 -30.65 69.50
C ASN A 2 -18.21 -29.30 68.79
N LYS A 3 -17.17 -28.51 69.07
CA LYS A 3 -16.93 -27.21 68.41
C LYS A 3 -16.28 -27.46 67.06
N PHE A 4 -16.97 -27.06 66.00
CA PHE A 4 -16.43 -26.92 64.65
C PHE A 4 -15.38 -25.79 64.64
N VAL A 5 -14.21 -26.07 64.09
CA VAL A 5 -13.20 -25.06 63.71
C VAL A 5 -13.36 -24.84 62.21
N SER A 6 -13.82 -23.66 61.81
CA SER A 6 -13.84 -23.21 60.41
C SER A 6 -12.44 -22.77 59.98
N SER A 7 -11.86 -23.48 59.00
CA SER A 7 -10.73 -22.98 58.22
C SER A 7 -11.22 -21.93 57.23
N LEU A 8 -10.83 -20.67 57.46
CA LEU A 8 -10.98 -19.57 56.53
C LEU A 8 -9.82 -19.65 55.52
N MET A 9 -10.09 -20.14 54.31
CA MET A 9 -9.11 -20.18 53.22
C MET A 9 -9.10 -18.80 52.54
N LEU A 10 -8.07 -17.98 52.81
CA LEU A 10 -7.83 -16.74 52.07
C LEU A 10 -7.31 -17.10 50.67
N LEU A 11 -8.17 -16.97 49.66
CA LEU A 11 -7.78 -17.03 48.26
C LEU A 11 -7.16 -15.67 47.90
N SER A 12 -5.82 -15.59 47.94
CA SER A 12 -5.10 -14.43 47.40
C SER A 12 -5.15 -14.47 45.88
N ILE A 13 -6.04 -13.67 45.30
CA ILE A 13 -6.04 -13.37 43.87
C ILE A 13 -4.83 -12.48 43.61
N MET A 14 -3.74 -13.06 43.09
CA MET A 14 -2.69 -12.27 42.47
C MET A 14 -3.19 -11.77 41.12
N THR A 15 -3.81 -10.59 41.13
CA THR A 15 -3.91 -9.76 39.92
C THR A 15 -2.50 -9.33 39.56
N GLY A 16 -1.88 -10.07 38.64
CA GLY A 16 -0.67 -9.61 37.97
C GLY A 16 -1.03 -8.40 37.13
N SER A 17 -0.85 -7.20 37.68
CA SER A 17 -0.74 -6.00 36.88
C SER A 17 0.51 -6.17 36.01
N VAL A 18 0.31 -6.49 34.73
CA VAL A 18 1.35 -6.25 33.74
C VAL A 18 1.63 -4.75 33.83
N LEU A 19 2.78 -4.38 34.38
CA LEU A 19 3.23 -2.98 34.38
C LEU A 19 3.24 -2.55 32.91
N ALA A 20 2.30 -1.67 32.54
CA ALA A 20 2.36 -0.97 31.28
C ALA A 20 3.73 -0.27 31.25
N GLY A 21 4.65 -0.78 30.43
CA GLY A 21 5.99 -0.19 30.29
C GLY A 21 5.89 1.29 29.94
N GLU A 22 6.86 2.08 30.38
CA GLU A 22 6.85 3.51 30.09
C GLU A 22 6.92 3.72 28.57
N PRO A 23 6.36 4.83 28.03
CA PRO A 23 6.41 5.09 26.59
C PRO A 23 7.81 4.95 25.98
N ALA A 24 8.85 5.35 26.72
CA ALA A 24 10.25 5.19 26.32
C ALA A 24 10.66 3.72 26.10
N ASP A 25 10.20 2.80 26.96
CA ASP A 25 10.48 1.36 26.82
C ASP A 25 9.84 0.78 25.55
N ARG A 26 8.62 1.26 25.22
CA ARG A 26 7.89 0.84 24.02
C ARG A 26 8.56 1.36 22.76
N VAL A 27 9.02 2.62 22.78
CA VAL A 27 9.82 3.21 21.68
C VAL A 27 11.10 2.38 21.46
N ALA A 28 11.86 2.12 22.52
CA ALA A 28 13.09 1.32 22.45
C ALA A 28 12.81 -0.09 21.88
N LYS A 29 11.75 -0.75 22.35
CA LYS A 29 11.36 -2.08 21.86
C LYS A 29 11.10 -2.12 20.35
N VAL A 30 10.41 -1.12 19.80
CA VAL A 30 10.19 -1.02 18.35
C VAL A 30 11.49 -0.67 17.62
N ALA A 31 12.22 0.33 18.12
CA ALA A 31 13.48 0.81 17.52
C ALA A 31 14.57 -0.28 17.44
N GLU A 32 14.63 -1.19 18.43
CA GLU A 32 15.58 -2.30 18.49
C GLU A 32 15.12 -3.53 17.70
N THR A 33 13.91 -3.51 17.12
CA THR A 33 13.40 -4.65 16.37
C THR A 33 14.23 -4.85 15.10
N LYS A 34 14.95 -5.97 15.03
CA LYS A 34 15.77 -6.30 13.85
C LYS A 34 14.99 -6.26 12.54
N GLY A 35 15.63 -5.76 11.49
CA GLY A 35 14.98 -5.56 10.19
C GLY A 35 14.18 -4.26 10.08
N LEU A 36 14.28 -3.36 11.07
CA LEU A 36 13.57 -2.08 11.05
C LEU A 36 14.12 -1.19 9.93
N ILE A 37 13.27 -0.88 8.96
CA ILE A 37 13.57 0.11 7.92
C ILE A 37 13.38 1.51 8.48
N ALA A 38 12.23 1.76 9.10
CA ALA A 38 11.87 3.07 9.64
C ALA A 38 10.85 2.90 10.77
N PHE A 39 11.03 3.60 11.89
CA PHE A 39 10.00 3.83 12.90
C PHE A 39 9.92 5.31 13.25
N TRP A 40 8.77 5.93 13.02
CA TRP A 40 8.47 7.29 13.47
C TRP A 40 7.60 7.22 14.72
N ASP A 41 8.08 7.77 15.83
CA ASP A 41 7.34 8.01 17.10
C ASP A 41 6.89 9.47 17.24
N PHE A 42 7.16 10.29 16.21
CA PHE A 42 6.94 11.74 16.15
C PHE A 42 7.54 12.53 17.33
N SER A 43 8.56 11.97 17.97
CA SER A 43 9.36 12.61 19.03
C SER A 43 10.81 12.77 18.63
N LEU A 44 11.37 11.80 17.89
CA LEU A 44 12.74 11.86 17.40
C LEU A 44 12.90 12.97 16.35
N MET A 45 13.75 13.94 16.64
CA MET A 45 14.00 15.10 15.78
C MET A 45 15.42 15.11 15.23
N HIS A 46 15.58 15.52 13.98
CA HIS A 46 16.85 15.85 13.35
C HIS A 46 16.66 17.06 12.44
N GLU A 47 17.52 18.08 12.60
CA GLU A 47 17.43 19.34 11.84
C GLU A 47 16.02 19.97 11.84
N GLY A 48 15.36 19.94 13.00
CA GLY A 48 14.02 20.49 13.17
C GLY A 48 12.90 19.66 12.56
N ARG A 49 13.17 18.48 11.97
CA ARG A 49 12.13 17.58 11.42
C ARG A 49 12.01 16.32 12.25
N TRP A 50 10.81 15.76 12.33
CA TRP A 50 10.67 14.37 12.78
C TRP A 50 11.43 13.46 11.84
N THR A 51 12.15 12.48 12.39
CA THR A 51 12.87 11.47 11.62
C THR A 51 12.60 10.09 12.20
N SER A 52 13.04 9.04 11.51
CA SER A 52 12.81 7.66 11.93
C SER A 52 14.00 7.05 12.66
N TYR A 53 13.72 6.25 13.70
CA TYR A 53 14.63 5.19 14.11
C TYR A 53 14.77 4.18 12.97
N HIS A 54 15.92 3.50 12.91
CA HIS A 54 16.21 2.51 11.89
C HIS A 54 17.26 1.51 12.42
N ASP A 55 17.24 0.31 11.86
CA ASP A 55 18.33 -0.66 12.02
C ASP A 55 19.47 -0.25 11.06
N ALA A 56 20.65 0.08 11.59
CA ALA A 56 21.79 0.56 10.80
C ALA A 56 22.31 -0.48 9.79
N ASP A 57 21.99 -1.77 10.02
CA ASP A 57 22.28 -2.86 9.08
C ASP A 57 21.30 -2.89 7.88
N VAL A 58 20.18 -2.15 7.97
CA VAL A 58 19.09 -2.14 6.98
C VAL A 58 19.04 -0.82 6.22
N ALA A 59 19.00 0.30 6.93
CA ALA A 59 18.93 1.64 6.33
C ALA A 59 20.11 2.50 6.82
N PRO A 60 20.73 3.32 5.94
CA PRO A 60 21.91 4.10 6.30
C PRO A 60 21.59 5.36 7.13
N SER A 61 20.32 5.79 7.15
CA SER A 61 19.87 7.00 7.83
C SER A 61 18.37 6.94 8.11
N GLY A 62 17.91 7.82 9.00
CA GLY A 62 16.48 8.05 9.21
C GLY A 62 15.82 8.79 8.05
N PHE A 63 14.50 8.69 7.96
CA PHE A 63 13.69 9.28 6.90
C PHE A 63 12.91 10.51 7.44
N PRO A 64 13.27 11.73 7.01
CA PRO A 64 12.68 12.95 7.58
C PRO A 64 11.25 13.18 7.08
N VAL A 65 10.37 13.57 8.01
CA VAL A 65 8.97 13.92 7.73
C VAL A 65 8.83 15.42 7.56
N SER A 66 8.09 15.83 6.54
CA SER A 66 7.61 17.20 6.37
C SER A 66 6.11 17.25 6.64
N LEU A 67 5.65 18.29 7.33
CA LEU A 67 4.24 18.62 7.48
C LEU A 67 3.74 19.39 6.26
N ARG A 68 2.49 19.13 5.88
CA ARG A 68 1.86 19.67 4.68
C ARG A 68 0.39 20.00 4.95
N ARG A 69 -0.15 20.93 4.16
CA ARG A 69 -1.57 21.29 4.12
C ARG A 69 -2.07 21.25 2.67
N ILE A 70 -3.28 20.75 2.44
CA ILE A 70 -3.87 20.82 1.10
C ILE A 70 -4.11 22.27 0.66
N GLY A 71 -3.76 22.54 -0.60
CA GLY A 71 -3.83 23.88 -1.17
C GLY A 71 -2.59 24.73 -0.85
N ASP A 72 -1.68 24.24 -0.02
CA ASP A 72 -0.40 24.87 0.26
C ASP A 72 0.75 24.05 -0.37
N PRO A 73 1.51 24.62 -1.32
CA PRO A 73 2.64 23.93 -1.91
C PRO A 73 3.86 23.81 -0.98
N GLN A 74 3.90 24.54 0.14
CA GLN A 74 5.03 24.56 1.07
C GLN A 74 5.09 23.31 1.96
N ALA A 75 6.31 22.95 2.34
CA ALA A 75 6.61 21.93 3.35
C ALA A 75 7.12 22.61 4.61
N TYR A 76 6.69 22.09 5.75
CA TYR A 76 6.99 22.64 7.06
C TYR A 76 7.61 21.59 7.97
N THR A 77 8.35 22.06 8.94
CA THR A 77 8.71 21.37 10.17
C THR A 77 7.61 21.54 11.23
N PRO A 78 7.66 20.79 12.34
CA PRO A 78 6.82 21.08 13.50
C PRO A 78 7.02 22.50 14.07
N ASP A 79 8.24 23.03 14.03
CA ASP A 79 8.61 24.30 14.67
C ASP A 79 8.19 25.54 13.85
N ASP A 80 8.06 25.42 12.53
CA ASP A 80 7.68 26.51 11.61
C ASP A 80 6.26 26.36 11.03
N TRP A 81 5.45 25.43 11.57
CA TRP A 81 4.06 25.23 11.16
C TRP A 81 3.23 26.51 11.40
N PRO A 82 2.75 27.20 10.34
CA PRO A 82 2.28 28.58 10.47
C PRO A 82 0.80 28.67 10.88
N TYR A 83 0.08 27.55 10.91
CA TYR A 83 -1.36 27.55 11.06
C TYR A 83 -1.79 27.37 12.52
N ALA A 84 -2.60 28.30 13.02
CA ALA A 84 -3.01 28.35 14.43
C ALA A 84 -4.53 28.17 14.66
N ASP A 85 -5.34 28.05 13.60
CA ASP A 85 -6.78 27.78 13.75
C ASP A 85 -7.04 26.35 14.25
N ASP A 86 -8.18 26.11 14.90
CA ASP A 86 -8.47 24.83 15.55
C ASP A 86 -8.50 23.61 14.61
N ALA A 87 -8.72 23.84 13.31
CA ALA A 87 -8.74 22.78 12.31
C ALA A 87 -7.32 22.41 11.85
N SER A 88 -6.39 23.36 11.82
CA SER A 88 -5.06 23.15 11.24
C SER A 88 -3.90 23.34 12.22
N LYS A 89 -4.14 23.76 13.46
CA LYS A 89 -3.09 23.80 14.49
C LYS A 89 -2.55 22.40 14.76
N LEU A 90 -1.24 22.31 14.91
CA LEU A 90 -0.61 21.07 15.34
C LEU A 90 -1.05 20.77 16.79
N SER A 91 -1.50 19.55 17.04
CA SER A 91 -1.97 19.13 18.36
C SER A 91 -1.56 17.70 18.63
N PHE A 92 -1.29 17.42 19.90
CA PHE A 92 -0.74 16.15 20.35
C PHE A 92 -1.64 15.51 21.40
N ASP A 93 -1.60 14.18 21.48
CA ASP A 93 -2.29 13.36 22.47
C ASP A 93 -1.28 12.43 23.15
N THR A 94 -1.21 12.50 24.48
CA THR A 94 -0.25 11.72 25.28
C THR A 94 -0.81 10.37 25.73
N SER A 95 -2.06 10.03 25.38
CA SER A 95 -2.72 8.79 25.80
C SER A 95 -2.33 7.58 24.94
N GLY A 96 -1.60 7.79 23.85
CA GLY A 96 -1.19 6.70 22.97
C GLY A 96 -0.04 5.86 23.54
N PRO A 97 0.31 4.74 22.86
CA PRO A 97 1.37 3.83 23.29
C PRO A 97 2.75 4.47 23.54
N PHE A 98 3.15 5.47 22.76
CA PHE A 98 4.44 6.18 22.81
C PHE A 98 4.32 7.59 23.39
N GLY A 99 3.10 8.07 23.61
CA GLY A 99 2.82 9.27 24.41
C GLY A 99 3.05 10.59 23.68
N HIS A 100 3.18 10.60 22.35
CA HIS A 100 3.38 11.80 21.55
C HIS A 100 2.58 11.78 20.24
N ALA A 101 1.31 11.41 20.32
CA ALA A 101 0.54 11.16 19.11
C ALA A 101 0.14 12.43 18.38
N VAL A 102 0.47 12.51 17.10
CA VAL A 102 0.17 13.67 16.26
C VAL A 102 -1.25 13.57 15.72
N ARG A 103 -2.02 14.66 15.84
CA ARG A 103 -3.32 14.76 15.15
C ARG A 103 -3.12 15.08 13.67
N PHE A 104 -3.47 14.14 12.81
CA PHE A 104 -3.68 14.40 11.39
C PHE A 104 -5.16 14.62 11.12
N ASN A 105 -5.50 15.75 10.51
CA ASN A 105 -6.87 16.24 10.44
C ASN A 105 -7.26 16.63 9.02
N GLN A 106 -7.99 15.76 8.33
CA GLN A 106 -8.70 16.00 7.08
C GLN A 106 -7.87 16.84 6.09
N GLY A 107 -6.58 16.58 5.93
CA GLY A 107 -5.61 17.37 5.12
C GLY A 107 -5.41 18.85 5.45
N TYR A 108 -5.99 19.35 6.53
CA TYR A 108 -5.49 20.56 7.20
C TYR A 108 -4.09 20.32 7.75
N VAL A 109 -3.81 19.10 8.21
CA VAL A 109 -2.48 18.62 8.63
C VAL A 109 -2.31 17.20 8.12
N PHE A 110 -1.24 16.93 7.38
CA PHE A 110 -0.74 15.60 7.07
C PHE A 110 0.78 15.62 7.00
N GLY A 111 1.41 14.45 7.13
CA GLY A 111 2.86 14.30 7.03
C GLY A 111 3.27 13.54 5.77
N GLU A 112 4.47 13.78 5.27
CA GLU A 112 5.07 12.97 4.22
C GLU A 112 6.59 12.85 4.35
N VAL A 113 7.13 11.71 3.95
CA VAL A 113 8.53 11.59 3.52
C VAL A 113 8.55 11.73 2.01
N ALA A 114 9.25 12.75 1.52
CA ALA A 114 9.34 13.03 0.08
C ALA A 114 9.92 11.82 -0.67
N ARG A 115 9.40 11.55 -1.87
CA ARG A 115 9.80 10.39 -2.68
C ARG A 115 11.30 10.31 -2.93
N ASP A 116 11.92 11.44 -3.30
CA ASP A 116 13.37 11.50 -3.57
C ASP A 116 14.25 11.20 -2.35
N ALA A 117 13.69 11.26 -1.13
CA ALA A 117 14.42 10.91 0.09
C ALA A 117 14.53 9.39 0.31
N PHE A 118 13.72 8.58 -0.40
CA PHE A 118 13.71 7.13 -0.19
C PHE A 118 13.67 6.29 -1.47
N ASP A 119 13.56 6.88 -2.67
CA ASP A 119 13.56 6.16 -3.94
C ASP A 119 14.78 5.22 -4.06
N GLY A 120 14.54 3.93 -4.32
CA GLY A 120 15.59 2.90 -4.36
C GLY A 120 16.20 2.50 -3.00
N SER A 121 15.74 3.09 -1.88
CA SER A 121 16.08 2.64 -0.53
C SER A 121 15.13 1.51 -0.07
N PRO A 122 15.41 0.83 1.06
CA PRO A 122 14.51 -0.19 1.60
C PRO A 122 13.10 0.30 1.92
N LEU A 123 12.91 1.61 2.19
CA LEU A 123 11.58 2.19 2.45
C LEU A 123 10.73 2.25 1.17
N ASP A 124 11.33 2.19 -0.01
CA ASP A 124 10.58 2.12 -1.28
C ASP A 124 9.88 0.78 -1.50
N VAL A 125 9.95 -0.20 -0.59
CA VAL A 125 9.18 -1.46 -0.56
C VAL A 125 8.57 -1.87 -1.91
N HIS A 126 9.39 -2.45 -2.79
CA HIS A 126 8.98 -2.78 -4.17
C HIS A 126 9.37 -4.20 -4.58
N GLY A 127 8.90 -4.66 -5.75
CA GLY A 127 9.24 -5.99 -6.25
C GLY A 127 8.73 -7.10 -5.33
N ARG A 128 9.55 -8.13 -5.07
CA ARG A 128 9.20 -9.22 -4.15
C ARG A 128 9.77 -9.00 -2.74
N GLN A 129 9.91 -7.75 -2.31
CA GLN A 129 10.41 -7.43 -0.98
C GLN A 129 9.40 -7.83 0.10
N ALA A 130 9.80 -8.73 1.00
CA ALA A 130 9.04 -9.05 2.19
C ALA A 130 8.94 -7.81 3.11
N PHE A 131 7.78 -7.57 3.71
CA PHE A 131 7.66 -6.48 4.67
C PHE A 131 6.57 -6.68 5.72
N THR A 132 6.69 -5.89 6.78
CA THR A 132 5.63 -5.62 7.76
C THR A 132 5.51 -4.12 7.90
N MET A 133 4.29 -3.58 7.90
CA MET A 133 4.00 -2.21 8.29
C MET A 133 3.00 -2.23 9.45
N ILE A 134 3.27 -1.49 10.52
CA ILE A 134 2.41 -1.37 11.70
C ILE A 134 2.24 0.11 12.06
N ALA A 135 1.02 0.51 12.44
CA ALA A 135 0.68 1.86 12.84
C ALA A 135 -0.20 1.83 14.10
N TRP A 136 0.09 2.71 15.06
CA TRP A 136 -0.67 2.85 16.30
C TRP A 136 -1.54 4.10 16.20
N VAL A 137 -2.85 3.90 16.17
CA VAL A 137 -3.80 4.94 15.81
C VAL A 137 -5.00 5.01 16.73
N ARG A 138 -5.56 6.22 16.82
CA ARG A 138 -6.89 6.48 17.36
C ARG A 138 -7.67 7.37 16.41
N PHE A 139 -8.63 6.80 15.70
CA PHE A 139 -9.52 7.59 14.84
C PHE A 139 -10.52 8.37 15.70
N VAL A 140 -10.75 9.64 15.40
CA VAL A 140 -11.74 10.49 16.12
C VAL A 140 -12.80 11.07 15.20
N GLY A 141 -12.83 10.65 13.94
CA GLY A 141 -13.77 11.13 12.95
C GLY A 141 -13.78 10.25 11.71
N ARG A 142 -13.67 10.88 10.54
CA ARG A 142 -13.65 10.16 9.26
C ARG A 142 -12.43 9.25 9.19
N ARG A 143 -12.62 8.05 8.65
CA ARG A 143 -11.54 7.11 8.42
C ARG A 143 -11.11 7.13 6.96
N HIS A 144 -9.80 7.08 6.74
CA HIS A 144 -9.19 7.06 5.42
C HIS A 144 -7.77 6.47 5.53
N LEU A 145 -6.81 7.02 4.77
CA LEU A 145 -5.40 6.64 4.83
C LEU A 145 -4.81 6.86 6.24
N VAL A 146 -4.15 5.84 6.74
CA VAL A 146 -3.29 5.88 7.93
C VAL A 146 -1.86 6.20 7.53
N ALA A 147 -1.23 5.31 6.77
CA ALA A 147 0.16 5.47 6.35
C ALA A 147 0.49 4.62 5.11
N GLY A 148 1.47 5.04 4.32
CA GLY A 148 2.06 4.24 3.25
C GLY A 148 2.50 5.04 2.02
N ILE A 149 3.00 4.35 1.00
CA ILE A 149 3.38 4.95 -0.29
C ILE A 149 2.13 5.05 -1.15
N TRP A 150 1.46 6.20 -1.03
CA TRP A 150 0.15 6.41 -1.62
C TRP A 150 -0.09 7.86 -2.02
N ASP A 151 -0.54 8.03 -3.25
CA ASP A 151 -1.14 9.26 -3.73
C ASP A 151 -2.35 8.90 -4.61
N GLU A 152 -3.50 9.41 -4.21
CA GLU A 152 -4.80 9.26 -4.86
C GLU A 152 -4.87 9.98 -6.20
N GLY A 153 -3.95 10.92 -6.45
CA GLY A 153 -3.48 11.48 -7.72
C GLY A 153 -4.33 11.23 -8.95
N GLY A 154 -5.58 11.72 -8.95
CA GLY A 154 -6.55 11.54 -10.01
C GLY A 154 -6.95 10.07 -10.30
N TRP A 155 -8.12 9.90 -10.89
CA TRP A 155 -8.66 8.58 -11.26
C TRP A 155 -8.20 8.10 -12.64
N ASP A 156 -6.97 8.43 -13.01
CA ASP A 156 -6.34 7.89 -14.21
C ASP A 156 -6.11 6.39 -14.02
N LYS A 157 -6.79 5.60 -14.86
CA LYS A 157 -6.74 4.14 -14.92
C LYS A 157 -5.32 3.58 -15.00
N TYR A 158 -4.39 4.38 -15.52
CA TYR A 158 -2.98 4.07 -15.71
C TYR A 158 -2.07 5.06 -14.96
N GLY A 159 -2.58 5.84 -14.01
CA GLY A 159 -1.89 6.96 -13.36
C GLY A 159 -0.91 6.60 -12.23
N GLY A 160 -0.31 5.42 -12.26
CA GLY A 160 0.52 4.78 -11.22
C GLY A 160 1.09 5.64 -10.09
N ARG A 161 0.51 5.60 -8.88
CA ARG A 161 1.01 6.27 -7.64
C ARG A 161 0.56 5.58 -6.33
N ARG A 162 0.10 4.34 -6.39
CA ARG A 162 -0.49 3.62 -5.24
C ARG A 162 0.26 2.32 -5.03
N GLN A 163 1.05 2.21 -3.98
CA GLN A 163 1.99 1.09 -3.83
C GLN A 163 1.65 0.20 -2.65
N ILE A 164 1.85 0.67 -1.43
CA ILE A 164 1.45 -0.01 -0.19
C ILE A 164 0.80 1.00 0.75
N ALA A 165 -0.25 0.60 1.47
CA ALA A 165 -0.93 1.51 2.39
C ALA A 165 -1.80 0.78 3.42
N LEU A 166 -1.88 1.36 4.63
CA LEU A 166 -2.90 1.04 5.61
C LEU A 166 -4.01 2.10 5.56
N PHE A 167 -5.25 1.64 5.57
CA PHE A 167 -6.44 2.48 5.70
C PHE A 167 -7.28 2.00 6.87
N GLY A 168 -8.00 2.93 7.49
CA GLY A 168 -9.14 2.59 8.35
C GLY A 168 -10.43 2.82 7.59
N GLY A 169 -11.32 1.83 7.59
CA GLY A 169 -12.70 1.95 7.10
C GLY A 169 -12.87 2.52 5.68
N LEU A 170 -12.76 1.65 4.67
CA LEU A 170 -13.18 1.89 3.29
C LEU A 170 -14.22 0.85 2.87
N PHE A 171 -14.93 1.10 1.77
CA PHE A 171 -15.81 0.13 1.12
C PHE A 171 -16.90 -0.48 2.03
N GLY A 172 -17.35 0.27 3.05
CA GLY A 172 -18.36 -0.18 4.01
C GLY A 172 -17.80 -0.97 5.20
N SER A 173 -16.49 -1.23 5.22
CA SER A 173 -15.77 -1.80 6.36
C SER A 173 -15.61 -0.77 7.48
N ARG A 174 -15.60 -1.24 8.73
CA ARG A 174 -15.18 -0.47 9.91
C ARG A 174 -13.85 -1.01 10.45
N GLY A 175 -13.07 -1.68 9.61
CA GLY A 175 -11.87 -2.37 10.02
C GLY A 175 -10.60 -1.82 9.42
N THR A 176 -9.53 -2.54 9.74
CA THR A 176 -8.23 -2.34 9.11
C THR A 176 -8.30 -2.74 7.66
N ILE A 177 -7.65 -1.98 6.79
CA ILE A 177 -7.55 -2.29 5.38
C ILE A 177 -6.09 -2.22 4.95
N ALA A 178 -5.56 -3.33 4.48
CA ALA A 178 -4.20 -3.44 3.96
C ALA A 178 -4.22 -3.37 2.43
N HIS A 179 -3.55 -2.38 1.85
CA HIS A 179 -3.43 -2.23 0.40
C HIS A 179 -2.02 -2.54 -0.08
N ILE A 180 -1.92 -3.27 -1.18
CA ILE A 180 -0.69 -3.50 -1.95
C ILE A 180 -0.99 -3.28 -3.44
N SER A 181 -0.01 -2.98 -4.30
CA SER A 181 -0.24 -2.88 -5.76
C SER A 181 0.96 -3.25 -6.56
N SER A 182 0.74 -3.69 -7.79
CA SER A 182 1.72 -3.97 -8.83
C SER A 182 1.56 -3.09 -10.05
N THR A 183 0.43 -2.37 -10.17
CA THR A 183 0.15 -1.46 -11.28
C THR A 183 0.29 0.01 -10.87
N GLY A 184 0.21 0.31 -9.58
CA GLY A 184 0.13 1.69 -9.09
C GLY A 184 -1.24 2.36 -9.34
N ALA A 185 -2.15 1.69 -10.04
CA ALA A 185 -3.36 2.25 -10.63
C ALA A 185 -4.53 1.25 -10.54
N SER A 186 -5.49 1.29 -11.46
CA SER A 186 -6.60 0.33 -11.49
C SER A 186 -6.09 -1.12 -11.44
N SER A 187 -6.70 -1.95 -10.59
CA SER A 187 -6.34 -3.36 -10.45
C SER A 187 -6.82 -4.21 -11.63
N TYR A 188 -8.00 -3.85 -12.17
CA TYR A 188 -8.69 -4.56 -13.24
C TYR A 188 -9.25 -3.58 -14.28
N PRO A 189 -8.38 -3.04 -15.14
CA PRO A 189 -8.79 -2.08 -16.16
C PRO A 189 -9.79 -2.67 -17.17
N GLN A 190 -9.94 -3.98 -17.28
CA GLN A 190 -10.91 -4.64 -18.14
C GLN A 190 -12.36 -4.55 -17.63
N SER A 191 -12.56 -4.38 -16.32
CA SER A 191 -13.91 -4.30 -15.75
C SER A 191 -14.56 -2.94 -16.03
N THR A 192 -15.88 -2.96 -16.18
CA THR A 192 -16.72 -1.75 -16.25
C THR A 192 -17.58 -1.56 -15.01
N ALA A 193 -17.48 -2.47 -14.03
CA ALA A 193 -18.21 -2.38 -12.78
C ALA A 193 -17.85 -1.09 -12.03
N PRO A 194 -18.80 -0.48 -11.28
CA PRO A 194 -18.51 0.68 -10.44
C PRO A 194 -17.33 0.44 -9.50
N GLY A 195 -16.35 1.34 -9.52
CA GLY A 195 -15.13 1.25 -8.72
C GLY A 195 -13.97 0.53 -9.40
N SER A 196 -14.14 0.03 -10.64
CA SER A 196 -13.05 -0.54 -11.45
C SER A 196 -11.90 0.44 -11.74
N GLN A 197 -12.15 1.75 -11.68
CA GLN A 197 -11.13 2.78 -11.81
C GLN A 197 -10.17 2.85 -10.60
N PHE A 198 -10.55 2.24 -9.47
CA PHE A 198 -9.77 2.26 -8.23
C PHE A 198 -8.83 1.06 -8.11
N ALA A 199 -7.78 1.18 -7.29
CA ALA A 199 -6.88 0.09 -6.93
C ALA A 199 -7.50 -0.86 -5.87
N ARG A 200 -8.75 -1.31 -6.09
CA ARG A 200 -9.59 -1.95 -5.05
C ARG A 200 -9.14 -3.34 -4.62
N CYS A 201 -8.87 -4.22 -5.57
CA CYS A 201 -8.87 -5.66 -5.30
C CYS A 201 -7.64 -6.16 -4.56
N ARG A 202 -6.81 -5.22 -4.11
CA ARG A 202 -5.61 -5.48 -3.34
C ARG A 202 -5.68 -4.79 -1.98
N ALA A 203 -6.85 -4.25 -1.63
CA ALA A 203 -7.24 -3.77 -0.32
C ALA A 203 -7.93 -4.93 0.42
N ILE A 204 -7.38 -5.29 1.58
CA ILE A 204 -7.72 -6.49 2.33
C ILE A 204 -8.32 -6.08 3.67
N ASP A 205 -9.56 -6.50 3.92
CA ASP A 205 -10.24 -6.25 5.19
C ASP A 205 -9.63 -7.10 6.31
N GLY A 206 -9.28 -6.44 7.42
CA GLY A 206 -8.89 -7.04 8.68
C GLY A 206 -9.98 -6.86 9.75
N GLY A 207 -9.58 -6.97 11.02
CA GLY A 207 -10.51 -6.80 12.14
C GLY A 207 -11.14 -5.41 12.21
N ASP A 208 -12.42 -5.38 12.59
CA ASP A 208 -13.21 -4.16 12.87
C ASP A 208 -12.78 -3.53 14.21
N PHE A 209 -12.85 -2.20 14.29
CA PHE A 209 -12.66 -1.45 15.54
C PHE A 209 -13.53 -0.19 15.56
N GLU A 210 -13.79 0.37 16.75
CA GLU A 210 -14.59 1.59 16.92
C GLU A 210 -13.73 2.85 16.92
N ASN A 211 -14.35 4.00 16.64
CA ASN A 211 -13.67 5.28 16.83
C ASN A 211 -13.34 5.51 18.32
N GLU A 212 -12.40 6.41 18.54
CA GLU A 212 -11.88 6.85 19.84
C GLU A 212 -11.14 5.78 20.65
N GLN A 213 -10.80 4.66 20.01
CA GLN A 213 -10.02 3.57 20.59
C GLN A 213 -8.61 3.55 20.00
N TRP A 214 -7.61 3.35 20.87
CA TRP A 214 -6.25 3.04 20.45
C TRP A 214 -6.21 1.60 19.93
N VAL A 215 -5.70 1.44 18.71
CA VAL A 215 -5.49 0.14 18.07
C VAL A 215 -4.14 0.11 17.36
N ALA A 216 -3.57 -1.08 17.21
CA ALA A 216 -2.43 -1.32 16.34
C ALA A 216 -2.91 -1.98 15.04
N MET A 217 -2.84 -1.24 13.94
CA MET A 217 -3.16 -1.73 12.61
C MET A 217 -1.89 -2.19 11.92
N ALA A 218 -1.88 -3.38 11.33
CA ALA A 218 -0.70 -3.85 10.61
C ALA A 218 -1.04 -4.58 9.31
N MET A 219 -0.05 -4.65 8.43
CA MET A 219 -0.08 -5.49 7.25
C MET A 219 1.28 -6.15 7.01
N THR A 220 1.27 -7.32 6.40
CA THR A 220 2.47 -8.02 5.93
C THR A 220 2.34 -8.38 4.46
N PHE A 221 3.48 -8.53 3.79
CA PHE A 221 3.58 -9.27 2.54
C PHE A 221 4.72 -10.28 2.63
N ASP A 222 4.38 -11.53 2.38
CA ASP A 222 5.30 -12.67 2.34
C ASP A 222 5.46 -13.15 0.89
N PRO A 223 6.62 -12.92 0.24
CA PRO A 223 6.89 -13.40 -1.10
C PRO A 223 7.15 -14.91 -1.16
N ASP A 224 7.35 -15.62 -0.05
CA ASP A 224 7.52 -17.08 -0.12
C ASP A 224 6.17 -17.80 -0.24
N THR A 225 5.12 -17.19 0.32
CA THR A 225 3.74 -17.71 0.27
C THR A 225 2.83 -16.91 -0.68
N ASP A 226 3.33 -15.82 -1.26
CA ASP A 226 2.55 -14.83 -2.01
C ASP A 226 1.34 -14.36 -1.21
N GLN A 227 1.48 -14.10 0.08
CA GLN A 227 0.37 -13.71 0.94
C GLN A 227 0.52 -12.29 1.46
N VAL A 228 -0.59 -11.56 1.41
CA VAL A 228 -0.77 -10.28 2.09
C VAL A 228 -1.79 -10.47 3.19
N VAL A 229 -1.47 -10.01 4.38
CA VAL A 229 -2.32 -10.22 5.56
C VAL A 229 -2.54 -8.90 6.27
N ALA A 230 -3.79 -8.62 6.65
CA ALA A 230 -4.16 -7.49 7.50
C ALA A 230 -4.36 -7.97 8.95
N TYR A 231 -3.83 -7.21 9.90
CA TYR A 231 -3.90 -7.50 11.32
C TYR A 231 -4.50 -6.31 12.08
N LEU A 232 -5.29 -6.63 13.11
CA LEU A 232 -5.70 -5.70 14.14
C LEU A 232 -5.18 -6.22 15.49
N ASP A 233 -4.45 -5.39 16.23
CA ASP A 233 -3.89 -5.73 17.53
C ASP A 233 -3.07 -7.04 17.53
N GLY A 234 -2.37 -7.28 16.41
CA GLY A 234 -1.56 -8.46 16.19
C GLY A 234 -2.31 -9.73 15.78
N VAL A 235 -3.62 -9.64 15.52
CA VAL A 235 -4.47 -10.77 15.11
C VAL A 235 -4.88 -10.62 13.65
N ALA A 236 -4.56 -11.62 12.83
CA ALA A 236 -5.16 -11.73 11.51
C ALA A 236 -6.59 -12.25 11.67
N THR A 237 -7.57 -11.54 11.14
CA THR A 237 -8.96 -12.00 11.12
C THR A 237 -9.26 -12.57 9.74
N PRO A 238 -9.45 -13.89 9.59
CA PRO A 238 -9.77 -14.46 8.29
C PRO A 238 -11.11 -13.93 7.77
N THR A 239 -11.13 -13.52 6.51
CA THR A 239 -12.33 -13.03 5.84
C THR A 239 -12.49 -13.66 4.46
N SER A 240 -13.74 -13.87 4.06
CA SER A 240 -14.08 -14.34 2.71
C SER A 240 -15.08 -13.37 2.08
N ILE A 241 -14.56 -12.30 1.47
CA ILE A 241 -15.36 -11.25 0.83
C ILE A 241 -14.88 -11.10 -0.61
N THR A 242 -15.76 -11.36 -1.57
CA THR A 242 -15.45 -11.11 -2.98
C THR A 242 -15.72 -9.65 -3.33
N ASP A 243 -14.66 -8.91 -3.65
CA ASP A 243 -14.78 -7.57 -4.25
C ASP A 243 -15.62 -7.62 -5.55
N SER A 244 -16.53 -6.66 -5.72
CA SER A 244 -17.47 -6.65 -6.85
C SER A 244 -16.78 -6.53 -8.22
N VAL A 245 -15.64 -5.85 -8.29
CA VAL A 245 -14.85 -5.71 -9.52
C VAL A 245 -14.14 -7.04 -9.80
N ALA A 246 -13.57 -7.69 -8.78
CA ALA A 246 -13.00 -9.02 -8.92
C ALA A 246 -14.05 -10.06 -9.37
N ARG A 247 -15.27 -10.00 -8.82
CA ARG A 247 -16.39 -10.85 -9.24
C ARG A 247 -16.76 -10.61 -10.71
N ASP A 248 -16.71 -9.36 -11.18
CA ASP A 248 -16.96 -9.05 -12.58
C ASP A 248 -15.89 -9.66 -13.50
N VAL A 249 -14.62 -9.63 -13.10
CA VAL A 249 -13.51 -10.17 -13.89
C VAL A 249 -13.46 -11.70 -13.87
N PHE A 250 -13.42 -12.30 -12.69
CA PHE A 250 -13.16 -13.73 -12.50
C PHE A 250 -14.42 -14.58 -12.43
N ARG A 251 -15.61 -13.94 -12.38
CA ARG A 251 -16.91 -14.62 -12.30
C ARG A 251 -17.04 -15.57 -11.10
N TYR A 252 -16.38 -15.24 -9.98
CA TYR A 252 -16.50 -16.00 -8.74
C TYR A 252 -17.98 -16.14 -8.33
N THR A 253 -18.44 -17.39 -8.23
CA THR A 253 -19.79 -17.73 -7.78
C THR A 253 -19.88 -17.83 -6.25
N GLU A 254 -18.75 -18.04 -5.59
CA GLU A 254 -18.63 -18.16 -4.14
C GLU A 254 -17.73 -17.05 -3.56
N PRO A 255 -17.89 -16.71 -2.27
CA PRO A 255 -16.96 -15.86 -1.56
C PRO A 255 -15.52 -16.39 -1.63
N VAL A 256 -14.57 -15.55 -2.03
CA VAL A 256 -13.14 -15.89 -2.04
C VAL A 256 -12.46 -15.35 -0.79
N ALA A 257 -11.42 -16.04 -0.32
CA ALA A 257 -10.58 -15.56 0.77
C ALA A 257 -10.04 -14.16 0.43
N SER A 258 -10.26 -13.21 1.33
CA SER A 258 -9.78 -11.84 1.22
C SER A 258 -8.72 -11.51 2.26
N ASN A 259 -8.63 -12.25 3.38
CA ASN A 259 -7.53 -12.16 4.35
C ASN A 259 -7.24 -13.57 4.90
N PRO A 260 -6.04 -14.15 4.70
CA PRO A 260 -4.96 -13.66 3.84
C PRO A 260 -5.39 -13.61 2.37
N PHE A 261 -4.79 -12.70 1.60
CA PHE A 261 -4.99 -12.57 0.15
C PHE A 261 -3.77 -13.06 -0.61
N HIS A 262 -3.99 -13.82 -1.68
CA HIS A 262 -2.92 -14.28 -2.56
C HIS A 262 -2.50 -13.19 -3.57
N PHE A 263 -1.26 -12.73 -3.46
CA PHE A 263 -0.65 -11.68 -4.26
C PHE A 263 0.61 -12.19 -4.98
N PRO A 264 0.47 -12.77 -6.19
CA PRO A 264 1.60 -13.37 -6.91
C PRO A 264 2.47 -12.35 -7.68
N TRP A 265 2.16 -11.06 -7.57
CA TRP A 265 2.77 -10.01 -8.39
C TRP A 265 3.91 -9.31 -7.64
N PRO A 266 4.85 -8.67 -8.37
CA PRO A 266 5.78 -7.73 -7.73
C PRO A 266 5.02 -6.49 -7.23
N ILE A 267 5.42 -5.93 -6.10
CA ILE A 267 4.99 -4.62 -5.64
C ILE A 267 5.46 -3.55 -6.64
N TYR A 268 4.56 -2.64 -6.96
CA TYR A 268 4.74 -1.52 -7.87
C TYR A 268 5.93 -0.67 -7.43
N SER A 269 6.75 -0.25 -8.37
CA SER A 269 7.52 0.98 -8.28
C SER A 269 7.44 1.72 -9.62
N PRO A 270 7.76 3.01 -9.66
CA PRO A 270 7.98 3.73 -10.91
C PRO A 270 8.94 3.04 -11.88
N GLN A 271 9.88 2.27 -11.34
CA GLN A 271 10.91 1.59 -12.11
C GLN A 271 10.51 0.18 -12.54
N SER A 272 9.58 -0.48 -11.82
CA SER A 272 9.16 -1.86 -12.09
C SER A 272 7.67 -2.07 -11.77
N PHE A 273 6.86 -2.31 -12.81
CA PHE A 273 5.40 -2.34 -12.66
C PHE A 273 4.69 -3.20 -13.71
N LEU A 274 3.45 -3.57 -13.43
CA LEU A 274 2.57 -4.24 -14.38
C LEU A 274 1.68 -3.24 -15.13
N LEU A 275 1.64 -3.36 -16.46
CA LEU A 275 0.65 -2.73 -17.33
C LEU A 275 -0.36 -3.77 -17.78
N LYS A 276 -1.61 -3.63 -17.34
CA LYS A 276 -2.70 -4.52 -17.72
C LYS A 276 -3.45 -3.99 -18.94
N PHE A 277 -3.70 -4.85 -19.92
CA PHE A 277 -4.53 -4.53 -21.08
C PHE A 277 -6.02 -4.54 -20.71
N HIS A 278 -6.89 -4.08 -21.62
CA HIS A 278 -8.34 -4.12 -21.43
C HIS A 278 -9.04 -4.43 -22.77
N GLY A 279 -10.37 -4.59 -22.75
CA GLY A 279 -11.17 -4.84 -23.95
C GLY A 279 -11.33 -6.32 -24.30
N TYR A 280 -11.06 -7.20 -23.35
CA TYR A 280 -11.34 -8.63 -23.41
C TYR A 280 -12.31 -9.02 -22.28
N ASN A 281 -13.12 -10.05 -22.50
CA ASN A 281 -14.01 -10.65 -21.50
C ASN A 281 -13.66 -12.14 -21.38
N VAL A 282 -13.58 -12.65 -20.16
CA VAL A 282 -13.31 -14.07 -19.90
C VAL A 282 -14.32 -14.99 -20.60
N GLN A 283 -15.58 -14.57 -20.74
CA GLN A 283 -16.62 -15.37 -21.43
C GLN A 283 -16.34 -15.57 -22.92
N GLU A 284 -15.69 -14.62 -23.57
CA GLU A 284 -15.40 -14.65 -25.00
C GLU A 284 -14.01 -15.23 -25.28
N SER A 285 -13.04 -14.86 -24.46
CA SER A 285 -11.62 -15.15 -24.70
C SER A 285 -11.06 -16.30 -23.85
N GLY A 286 -11.74 -16.67 -22.76
CA GLY A 286 -11.19 -17.59 -21.74
C GLY A 286 -9.99 -17.01 -20.96
N VAL A 287 -9.60 -15.76 -21.23
CA VAL A 287 -8.48 -15.09 -20.56
C VAL A 287 -9.02 -14.12 -19.52
N TYR A 288 -8.59 -14.29 -18.28
CA TYR A 288 -8.94 -13.38 -17.19
C TYR A 288 -8.17 -12.08 -17.28
N GLU A 289 -6.86 -12.15 -17.53
CA GLU A 289 -5.99 -10.98 -17.58
C GLU A 289 -4.84 -11.14 -18.59
N HIS A 290 -4.45 -10.03 -19.22
CA HIS A 290 -3.22 -9.89 -19.99
C HIS A 290 -2.40 -8.74 -19.42
N TRP A 291 -1.09 -8.91 -19.28
CA TRP A 291 -0.23 -7.83 -18.79
C TRP A 291 1.18 -7.84 -19.34
N LEU A 292 1.84 -6.69 -19.24
CA LEU A 292 3.28 -6.53 -19.39
C LEU A 292 3.88 -6.20 -18.03
N HIS A 293 4.88 -6.95 -17.59
CA HIS A 293 5.80 -6.47 -16.57
C HIS A 293 6.85 -5.59 -17.25
N VAL A 294 6.86 -4.31 -16.90
CA VAL A 294 7.82 -3.32 -17.39
C VAL A 294 8.90 -3.14 -16.32
N ASP A 295 10.15 -3.29 -16.72
CA ASP A 295 11.33 -2.96 -15.92
C ASP A 295 12.13 -1.89 -16.66
N THR A 296 12.10 -0.67 -16.12
CA THR A 296 12.68 0.51 -16.77
C THR A 296 14.19 0.57 -16.63
N ASP A 297 14.77 -0.01 -15.57
CA ASP A 297 16.21 -0.03 -15.35
C ASP A 297 16.87 -1.10 -16.23
N ALA A 298 16.28 -2.29 -16.31
CA ALA A 298 16.74 -3.33 -17.24
C ALA A 298 16.36 -3.04 -18.70
N ALA A 299 15.48 -2.06 -18.92
CA ALA A 299 14.83 -1.78 -20.20
C ALA A 299 14.23 -3.06 -20.82
N THR A 300 13.42 -3.78 -20.02
CA THR A 300 12.77 -5.01 -20.48
C THR A 300 11.26 -4.97 -20.29
N VAL A 301 10.56 -5.69 -21.16
CA VAL A 301 9.14 -6.00 -21.00
C VAL A 301 8.95 -7.51 -21.02
N THR A 302 8.12 -8.03 -20.12
CA THR A 302 7.75 -9.44 -20.08
C THR A 302 6.25 -9.56 -20.21
N TYR A 303 5.77 -10.30 -21.21
CA TYR A 303 4.35 -10.57 -21.37
C TYR A 303 3.91 -11.81 -20.59
N ASP A 304 2.74 -11.73 -19.96
CA ASP A 304 2.12 -12.86 -19.28
C ASP A 304 0.58 -12.70 -19.27
N ARG A 305 -0.13 -13.77 -18.90
CA ARG A 305 -1.59 -13.85 -18.87
C ARG A 305 -2.09 -14.89 -17.87
N THR A 306 -3.33 -14.74 -17.40
CA THR A 306 -4.07 -15.75 -16.64
C THR A 306 -5.33 -16.16 -17.39
N SER A 307 -5.68 -17.45 -17.39
CA SER A 307 -6.85 -18.03 -18.08
C SER A 307 -7.58 -19.03 -17.20
N SER A 308 -8.85 -19.31 -17.54
CA SER A 308 -9.71 -20.28 -16.82
C SER A 308 -9.28 -21.74 -16.97
N ASP A 309 -8.61 -22.07 -18.08
CA ASP A 309 -8.01 -23.37 -18.36
C ASP A 309 -6.57 -23.20 -18.87
N GLU A 310 -5.73 -24.24 -18.74
CA GLU A 310 -4.40 -24.29 -19.37
C GLU A 310 -4.49 -24.34 -20.91
N ASP A 311 -5.68 -24.64 -21.46
CA ASP A 311 -5.86 -25.08 -22.84
C ASP A 311 -6.92 -24.27 -23.65
N HIS A 312 -7.22 -23.04 -23.25
CA HIS A 312 -7.96 -22.12 -24.14
C HIS A 312 -7.08 -21.76 -25.34
N GLY A 313 -7.31 -22.54 -26.40
CA GLY A 313 -6.47 -22.82 -27.54
C GLY A 313 -5.93 -21.62 -28.33
N ASN A 314 -4.78 -21.87 -28.97
CA ASN A 314 -4.34 -21.43 -30.30
C ASN A 314 -4.57 -19.98 -30.80
N VAL A 315 -5.02 -19.05 -29.97
CA VAL A 315 -5.04 -17.64 -30.34
C VAL A 315 -3.61 -17.12 -30.21
N ASP A 316 -2.99 -16.86 -31.35
CA ASP A 316 -1.74 -16.13 -31.40
C ASP A 316 -2.02 -14.69 -30.96
N TYR A 317 -1.28 -14.24 -29.95
CA TYR A 317 -1.29 -12.86 -29.49
C TYR A 317 -0.01 -12.16 -29.93
N ARG A 318 -0.08 -10.85 -30.10
CA ARG A 318 1.06 -10.03 -30.43
C ARG A 318 1.02 -8.72 -29.67
N VAL A 319 2.16 -8.35 -29.10
CA VAL A 319 2.32 -7.08 -28.41
C VAL A 319 3.14 -6.15 -29.30
N THR A 320 2.74 -4.88 -29.33
CA THR A 320 3.57 -3.79 -29.85
C THR A 320 3.89 -2.83 -28.71
N VAL A 321 5.15 -2.43 -28.56
CA VAL A 321 5.59 -1.46 -27.55
C VAL A 321 6.42 -0.35 -28.21
N ASP A 322 6.11 0.88 -27.85
CA ASP A 322 6.89 2.07 -28.15
C ASP A 322 7.10 2.84 -26.84
N VAL A 323 8.23 3.55 -26.72
CA VAL A 323 8.49 4.45 -25.60
C VAL A 323 8.84 5.80 -26.19
N ARG A 324 8.15 6.85 -25.77
CA ARG A 324 8.25 8.18 -26.37
C ARG A 324 8.68 9.22 -25.35
N ARG A 325 9.50 10.17 -25.80
CA ARG A 325 9.79 11.42 -25.11
C ARG A 325 9.22 12.56 -25.93
N GLY A 326 8.13 13.14 -25.46
CA GLY A 326 7.27 13.99 -26.28
C GLY A 326 6.69 13.19 -27.47
N GLU A 327 6.85 13.72 -28.68
CA GLU A 327 6.37 13.07 -29.92
C GLU A 327 7.38 12.07 -30.52
N THR A 328 8.58 11.97 -29.98
CA THR A 328 9.67 11.17 -30.57
C THR A 328 9.83 9.84 -29.83
N SER A 329 9.99 8.73 -30.57
CA SER A 329 10.36 7.45 -29.96
C SER A 329 11.79 7.50 -29.42
N ILE A 330 12.00 6.96 -28.23
CA ILE A 330 13.33 6.70 -27.65
C ILE A 330 13.77 5.25 -27.85
N LEU A 331 13.04 4.49 -28.66
CA LEU A 331 13.50 3.21 -29.19
C LEU A 331 14.13 3.44 -30.56
N THR A 332 15.08 2.57 -30.95
CA THR A 332 15.59 2.57 -32.34
C THR A 332 14.45 2.31 -33.35
N GLU A 333 13.52 1.44 -32.99
CA GLU A 333 12.22 1.25 -33.64
C GLU A 333 11.20 0.70 -32.64
N PRO A 334 9.89 0.95 -32.82
CA PRO A 334 8.84 0.29 -32.04
C PRO A 334 8.96 -1.23 -32.16
N ILE A 335 8.97 -1.91 -31.02
CA ILE A 335 9.11 -3.37 -31.02
C ILE A 335 7.75 -4.05 -31.19
N LYS A 336 7.77 -5.20 -31.86
CA LYS A 336 6.61 -6.06 -32.05
C LYS A 336 7.04 -7.51 -31.84
N PHE A 337 6.36 -8.23 -30.96
CA PHE A 337 6.73 -9.60 -30.63
C PHE A 337 5.52 -10.48 -30.33
N ALA A 338 5.68 -11.79 -30.51
CA ALA A 338 4.66 -12.77 -30.16
C ALA A 338 4.43 -12.79 -28.65
N ALA A 339 3.18 -12.68 -28.22
CA ALA A 339 2.82 -12.60 -26.81
C ALA A 339 2.65 -14.02 -26.23
N THR A 340 3.79 -14.71 -26.09
CA THR A 340 3.87 -16.02 -25.41
C THR A 340 4.07 -15.80 -23.92
N ARG A 341 3.43 -16.63 -23.08
CA ARG A 341 3.52 -16.52 -21.62
C ARG A 341 4.97 -16.53 -21.14
N GLY A 342 5.35 -15.56 -20.30
CA GLY A 342 6.71 -15.41 -19.78
C GLY A 342 7.73 -14.89 -20.79
N HIS A 343 7.32 -14.54 -22.01
CA HIS A 343 8.23 -14.06 -23.05
C HIS A 343 8.76 -12.67 -22.68
N ARG A 344 10.07 -12.59 -22.48
CA ARG A 344 10.79 -11.36 -22.10
C ARG A 344 11.56 -10.80 -23.29
N VAL A 345 11.37 -9.50 -23.55
CA VAL A 345 12.06 -8.76 -24.61
C VAL A 345 12.84 -7.61 -24.00
N ARG A 346 14.05 -7.38 -24.51
CA ARG A 346 14.82 -6.16 -24.23
C ARG A 346 14.37 -5.05 -25.18
N LEU A 347 13.99 -3.91 -24.63
CA LEU A 347 13.67 -2.71 -25.40
C LEU A 347 14.97 -2.13 -25.97
N PRO A 348 15.05 -1.85 -27.28
CA PRO A 348 16.23 -1.27 -27.90
C PRO A 348 16.23 0.25 -27.69
N VAL A 349 16.29 0.66 -26.42
CA VAL A 349 16.28 2.06 -25.99
C VAL A 349 17.56 2.76 -26.43
N VAL A 350 17.44 3.96 -27.01
CA VAL A 350 18.58 4.84 -27.32
C VAL A 350 18.93 5.77 -26.16
N ALA A 351 18.04 5.89 -25.18
CA ALA A 351 18.22 6.68 -23.96
C ALA A 351 17.54 5.99 -22.76
N LYS A 352 18.05 6.20 -21.54
CA LYS A 352 17.39 5.70 -20.32
C LYS A 352 15.98 6.28 -20.23
N MET A 353 15.02 5.41 -19.90
CA MET A 353 13.65 5.82 -19.57
C MET A 353 13.65 6.67 -18.31
N GLN A 354 12.85 7.73 -18.30
CA GLN A 354 12.74 8.67 -17.18
C GLN A 354 11.29 9.10 -16.97
N PRO A 355 10.96 9.73 -15.82
CA PRO A 355 9.64 10.32 -15.61
C PRO A 355 9.20 11.21 -16.78
N ASP A 356 7.90 11.24 -17.03
CA ASP A 356 7.21 11.85 -18.17
C ASP A 356 7.40 11.18 -19.55
N ASP A 357 8.31 10.22 -19.71
CA ASP A 357 8.30 9.37 -20.90
C ASP A 357 6.98 8.58 -20.98
N LEU A 358 6.48 8.39 -22.20
CA LEU A 358 5.21 7.73 -22.48
C LEU A 358 5.44 6.35 -23.08
N ILE A 359 5.05 5.31 -22.35
CA ILE A 359 4.96 3.95 -22.88
C ILE A 359 3.62 3.82 -23.61
N VAL A 360 3.69 3.47 -24.89
CA VAL A 360 2.52 3.17 -25.72
C VAL A 360 2.57 1.70 -26.08
N THR A 361 1.59 0.93 -25.63
CA THR A 361 1.54 -0.51 -25.88
C THR A 361 0.17 -0.97 -26.31
N SER A 362 0.12 -2.02 -27.11
CA SER A 362 -1.14 -2.60 -27.58
C SER A 362 -1.05 -4.10 -27.76
N LEU A 363 -2.18 -4.77 -27.57
CA LEU A 363 -2.34 -6.21 -27.73
C LEU A 363 -3.22 -6.48 -28.96
N ASP A 364 -2.74 -7.31 -29.89
CA ASP A 364 -3.53 -7.83 -30.99
C ASP A 364 -3.74 -9.35 -30.79
N ALA A 365 -4.90 -9.86 -31.22
CA ALA A 365 -5.18 -11.29 -31.36
C ALA A 365 -5.32 -11.66 -32.84
N ARG A 366 -4.93 -12.88 -33.18
CA ARG A 366 -5.05 -13.42 -34.54
C ARG A 366 -6.44 -14.04 -34.75
N HIS A 367 -7.13 -13.58 -35.79
CA HIS A 367 -8.40 -14.14 -36.26
C HIS A 367 -8.26 -14.50 -37.74
N GLY A 368 -8.09 -15.79 -38.01
CA GLY A 368 -7.72 -16.30 -39.34
C GLY A 368 -6.34 -15.80 -39.77
N GLU A 369 -6.27 -15.14 -40.93
CA GLU A 369 -5.04 -14.53 -41.45
C GLU A 369 -4.83 -13.09 -40.98
N SER A 370 -5.81 -12.51 -40.29
CA SER A 370 -5.80 -11.10 -39.88
C SER A 370 -5.44 -10.93 -38.39
N TRP A 371 -4.86 -9.78 -38.07
CA TRP A 371 -4.61 -9.36 -36.70
C TRP A 371 -5.63 -8.31 -36.31
N GLN A 372 -6.35 -8.53 -35.21
CA GLN A 372 -7.33 -7.61 -34.66
C GLN A 372 -6.85 -7.06 -33.32
N ARG A 373 -6.96 -5.75 -33.16
CA ARG A 373 -6.64 -5.07 -31.90
C ARG A 373 -7.62 -5.47 -30.79
N ILE A 374 -7.10 -5.83 -29.62
CA ILE A 374 -7.88 -5.99 -28.40
C ILE A 374 -7.90 -4.66 -27.64
N GLY A 375 -9.10 -4.15 -27.37
CA GLY A 375 -9.30 -2.90 -26.65
C GLY A 375 -8.61 -1.70 -27.30
N GLN A 376 -8.28 -0.70 -26.47
CA GLN A 376 -7.53 0.48 -26.90
C GLN A 376 -6.04 0.34 -26.55
N PRO A 377 -5.14 1.02 -27.29
CA PRO A 377 -3.74 1.15 -26.88
C PRO A 377 -3.64 1.71 -25.47
N VAL A 378 -2.83 1.08 -24.63
CA VAL A 378 -2.46 1.61 -23.32
C VAL A 378 -1.43 2.71 -23.53
N ARG A 379 -1.69 3.87 -22.92
CA ARG A 379 -0.78 5.03 -22.91
C ARG A 379 -0.44 5.31 -21.45
N TYR A 380 0.75 4.89 -21.03
CA TYR A 380 1.21 5.02 -19.65
C TYR A 380 2.33 6.04 -19.57
N ARG A 381 2.12 7.12 -18.79
CA ARG A 381 3.17 8.09 -18.51
C ARG A 381 3.97 7.64 -17.28
N LEU A 382 5.27 7.48 -17.43
CA LEU A 382 6.17 7.22 -16.30
C LEU A 382 6.07 8.38 -15.29
N ARG A 383 5.94 8.08 -14.00
CA ARG A 383 5.78 9.07 -12.92
C ARG A 383 6.93 8.94 -11.92
N HIS A 384 7.17 9.97 -11.11
CA HIS A 384 8.19 9.93 -10.04
C HIS A 384 7.85 8.99 -8.87
N GLY A 385 6.66 8.38 -8.81
CA GLY A 385 6.18 7.68 -7.62
C GLY A 385 5.51 8.61 -6.60
N ALA A 386 4.86 8.03 -5.59
CA ALA A 386 4.22 8.76 -4.50
C ALA A 386 5.19 8.90 -3.31
N PRO A 387 5.04 9.92 -2.47
CA PRO A 387 5.72 9.98 -1.18
C PRO A 387 5.16 8.92 -0.22
N PHE A 388 5.88 8.67 0.87
CA PHE A 388 5.35 7.93 2.01
C PHE A 388 4.54 8.91 2.87
N THR A 389 3.23 8.71 2.97
CA THR A 389 2.31 9.70 3.54
C THR A 389 1.73 9.23 4.86
N PHE A 390 1.42 10.15 5.77
CA PHE A 390 0.78 9.92 7.06
C PHE A 390 -0.54 10.70 7.14
N GLY A 391 -1.62 10.02 7.48
CA GLY A 391 -2.93 10.63 7.78
C GLY A 391 -3.71 11.21 6.59
N ARG A 392 -3.20 11.16 5.36
CA ARG A 392 -4.00 11.58 4.21
C ARG A 392 -3.53 10.96 2.90
N ALA A 393 -4.48 10.55 2.07
CA ALA A 393 -4.18 10.33 0.67
C ALA A 393 -4.03 11.68 -0.04
N LEU A 394 -2.82 11.97 -0.51
CA LEU A 394 -2.51 13.11 -1.36
C LEU A 394 -3.28 12.97 -2.67
N GLY A 395 -3.75 14.04 -3.31
CA GLY A 395 -3.93 14.00 -4.77
C GLY A 395 -5.34 14.04 -5.36
N LEU A 396 -6.34 14.56 -4.65
CA LEU A 396 -7.48 15.15 -5.33
C LEU A 396 -7.55 16.62 -4.96
N GLY A 397 -6.79 17.45 -5.67
CA GLY A 397 -6.94 18.91 -5.60
C GLY A 397 -8.32 19.43 -6.03
N ALA A 398 -9.22 18.53 -6.43
CA ALA A 398 -10.64 18.79 -6.68
C ALA A 398 -11.56 18.40 -5.51
N GLU A 399 -11.07 17.63 -4.54
CA GLU A 399 -11.85 17.29 -3.36
C GLU A 399 -11.78 18.39 -2.30
N PRO A 400 -12.88 18.64 -1.60
CA PRO A 400 -12.86 19.50 -0.42
C PRO A 400 -11.78 19.08 0.57
N ILE A 401 -11.15 20.05 1.21
CA ILE A 401 -10.12 19.79 2.21
C ILE A 401 -10.65 18.82 3.27
N ASP A 402 -11.90 18.91 3.71
CA ASP A 402 -12.47 18.06 4.77
C ASP A 402 -12.59 16.54 4.45
N TYR A 403 -12.23 16.07 3.25
CA TYR A 403 -12.37 14.67 2.84
C TYR A 403 -11.34 13.69 3.44
N GLY A 404 -10.23 14.18 4.03
CA GLY A 404 -9.17 13.32 4.58
C GLY A 404 -9.52 12.59 5.88
N THR A 405 -8.57 11.80 6.39
CA THR A 405 -8.74 11.09 7.68
C THR A 405 -8.75 12.05 8.85
N GLN A 406 -9.36 11.66 9.97
CA GLN A 406 -9.20 12.35 11.24
C GLN A 406 -8.77 11.35 12.32
N LEU A 407 -7.48 11.38 12.67
CA LEU A 407 -6.88 10.44 13.61
C LEU A 407 -5.72 11.07 14.40
N TYR A 408 -5.41 10.44 15.52
CA TYR A 408 -4.13 10.58 16.20
C TYR A 408 -3.25 9.39 15.80
N LEU A 409 -2.01 9.67 15.39
CA LEU A 409 -1.01 8.67 15.02
C LEU A 409 0.15 8.77 16.01
N ASP A 410 0.35 7.73 16.80
CA ASP A 410 1.41 7.72 17.82
C ASP A 410 2.69 7.03 17.33
N GLY A 411 2.57 6.24 16.27
CA GLY A 411 3.75 5.81 15.54
C GLY A 411 3.43 5.01 14.29
N VAL A 412 4.45 4.85 13.45
CA VAL A 412 4.43 3.97 12.27
C VAL A 412 5.78 3.31 12.14
N ALA A 413 5.80 1.98 12.00
CA ALA A 413 7.02 1.23 11.72
C ALA A 413 6.90 0.39 10.45
N VAL A 414 7.99 0.30 9.70
CA VAL A 414 8.16 -0.54 8.50
C VAL A 414 9.37 -1.44 8.71
N LEU A 415 9.21 -2.73 8.48
CA LEU A 415 10.25 -3.73 8.61
C LEU A 415 10.46 -4.49 7.29
N ASN A 416 11.70 -4.87 6.98
CA ASN A 416 12.07 -5.60 5.76
C ASN A 416 11.80 -7.12 5.84
N ARG A 417 10.87 -7.53 6.71
CA ARG A 417 10.54 -8.94 6.97
C ARG A 417 9.11 -9.09 7.44
N VAL A 418 8.59 -10.31 7.36
CA VAL A 418 7.29 -10.69 7.89
C VAL A 418 7.41 -10.94 9.39
N LEU A 419 6.61 -10.24 10.19
CA LEU A 419 6.44 -10.54 11.61
C LEU A 419 5.33 -11.58 11.81
N THR A 420 5.52 -12.45 12.79
CA THR A 420 4.49 -13.41 13.23
C THR A 420 3.40 -12.69 14.03
N GLU A 421 2.21 -13.30 14.14
CA GLU A 421 1.14 -12.80 15.01
C GLU A 421 1.61 -12.58 16.45
N GLU A 422 2.41 -13.49 17.00
CA GLU A 422 2.99 -13.35 18.34
C GLU A 422 3.81 -12.07 18.49
N LYS A 423 4.68 -11.78 17.50
CA LYS A 423 5.50 -10.56 17.51
C LYS A 423 4.65 -9.31 17.30
N LEU A 424 3.68 -9.35 16.41
CA LEU A 424 2.77 -8.23 16.19
C LEU A 424 1.94 -7.94 17.43
N ARG A 425 1.43 -8.97 18.13
CA ARG A 425 0.73 -8.82 19.41
C ARG A 425 1.64 -8.26 20.50
N ALA A 426 2.90 -8.70 20.55
CA ALA A 426 3.88 -8.14 21.48
C ALA A 426 4.23 -6.67 21.20
N LEU A 427 4.02 -6.20 19.97
CA LEU A 427 4.23 -4.81 19.55
C LEU A 427 2.92 -4.01 19.48
N SER A 428 1.74 -4.61 19.67
CA SER A 428 0.48 -3.86 19.59
C SER A 428 0.36 -2.85 20.72
N PHE A 429 0.90 -3.18 21.89
CA PHE A 429 0.78 -2.39 23.12
C PHE A 429 -0.67 -2.08 23.48
N THR A 430 -1.59 -2.93 23.04
CA THR A 430 -3.01 -2.85 23.37
C THR A 430 -3.36 -3.91 24.42
N ASP A 431 -4.23 -3.55 25.36
CA ASP A 431 -4.64 -4.42 26.46
C ASP A 431 -5.70 -5.46 26.05
N ARG A 432 -5.73 -5.87 24.76
CA ARG A 432 -6.81 -6.68 24.16
C ARG A 432 -6.42 -8.11 23.83
#